data_AF-A0A428X7E8-F1
#
_entry.id   AF-A0A428X7E8-F1
#
_cell.length_a   1.000
_cell.length_b   1.000
_cell.length_c   1.000
_cell.angle_alpha   90.00
_cell.angle_beta   90.00
_cell.angle_gamma   90.00
#
_symmetry.space_group_name_H-M   'P 1'
#
loop_
_entity.id
_entity.type
_entity.pdbx_description
1 polymer ?
#
loop_
_entity_poly.entity_id
_entity_poly.type
_entity_poly.pdbx_seq_one_letter_code
_entity_poly.pdbx_strand_id
1 'polypeptide(L)'
;MNCYDCDREDRTVPATAVCRHCGAAVCTEHAHATAELVTRNAGLGLATLPLPARRITCTTCYDAEHSGNRTTSTAPRPRHRPADLTGDRR
;
A
#
# COMPACT_ATOMS: atom_id res chain seq x y z
N MET A 1 -9.46 9.23 15.03
CA MET A 1 -9.28 8.00 14.22
C MET A 1 -8.24 7.14 14.91
N ASN A 2 -8.45 5.83 15.00
CA ASN A 2 -7.56 4.91 15.72
C ASN A 2 -6.61 4.21 14.75
N CYS A 3 -5.47 3.73 15.26
CA CYS A 3 -4.55 2.91 14.51
C CYS A 3 -5.23 1.60 14.09
N TYR A 4 -5.27 1.33 12.79
CA TYR A 4 -5.86 0.13 12.23
C TYR A 4 -5.19 -1.14 12.76
N ASP A 5 -3.85 -1.17 12.81
CA ASP A 5 -3.11 -2.36 13.26
C ASP A 5 -3.30 -2.64 14.77
N CYS A 6 -3.30 -1.62 15.62
CA CYS A 6 -3.62 -1.78 17.05
C CYS A 6 -5.06 -2.25 17.28
N ASP A 7 -6.01 -1.73 16.50
CA ASP A 7 -7.43 -2.10 16.63
C ASP A 7 -7.66 -3.58 16.33
N ARG A 8 -6.87 -4.17 15.41
CA ARG A 8 -6.86 -5.62 15.13
C ARG A 8 -6.36 -6.48 16.29
N GLU A 9 -5.67 -5.88 17.25
CA GLU A 9 -5.17 -6.51 18.47
C GLU A 9 -6.02 -6.11 19.70
N ASP A 10 -7.24 -5.60 19.47
CA ASP A 10 -8.15 -5.08 20.50
C ASP A 10 -7.53 -3.94 21.34
N ARG A 11 -6.56 -3.21 20.78
CA ARG A 11 -5.92 -2.04 21.39
C ARG A 11 -6.40 -0.74 20.75
N THR A 12 -6.93 0.19 21.56
CA THR A 12 -7.32 1.52 21.10
C THR A 12 -6.17 2.52 21.23
N VAL A 13 -5.42 2.72 20.15
CA VAL A 13 -4.32 3.69 20.10
C VAL A 13 -4.65 4.80 19.09
N PRO A 14 -4.48 6.09 19.44
CA PRO A 14 -4.68 7.19 18.49
C PRO A 14 -3.75 7.08 17.28
N ALA A 15 -4.31 7.24 16.07
CA ALA A 15 -3.51 7.35 14.86
C ALA A 15 -2.89 8.73 14.73
N THR A 16 -1.64 8.78 14.26
CA THR A 16 -0.86 10.01 14.05
C THR A 16 -0.53 10.24 12.57
N ALA A 17 -0.75 9.24 11.72
CA ALA A 17 -0.55 9.33 10.28
C ALA A 17 -1.53 8.45 9.49
N VAL A 18 -1.52 8.63 8.16
CA VAL A 18 -2.28 7.81 7.21
C VAL A 18 -1.29 7.22 6.19
N CYS A 19 -1.38 5.92 5.97
CA CYS A 19 -0.56 5.22 4.98
C CYS A 19 -0.88 5.73 3.57
N ARG A 20 0.14 6.24 2.86
CA ARG A 20 -0.01 6.74 1.48
C ARG A 20 -0.41 5.66 0.48
N HIS A 21 -0.11 4.40 0.76
CA HIS A 21 -0.38 3.29 -0.16
C HIS A 21 -1.80 2.73 -0.01
N CYS A 22 -2.21 2.34 1.20
CA CYS A 22 -3.50 1.68 1.44
C CYS A 22 -4.55 2.54 2.17
N GLY A 23 -4.18 3.73 2.65
CA GLY A 23 -5.09 4.63 3.36
C GLY A 23 -5.37 4.27 4.83
N ALA A 24 -4.75 3.22 5.37
CA ALA A 24 -4.90 2.87 6.78
C ALA A 24 -4.37 3.98 7.70
N ALA A 25 -5.13 4.33 8.73
CA ALA A 25 -4.65 5.17 9.81
C ALA A 25 -3.73 4.36 10.73
N VAL A 26 -2.56 4.91 11.08
CA VAL A 26 -1.55 4.23 11.90
C VAL A 26 -1.02 5.14 12.99
N CYS A 27 -0.70 4.57 14.15
CA CYS A 27 0.04 5.24 15.21
C CYS A 27 1.54 5.32 14.85
N THR A 28 2.32 6.02 15.66
CA THR A 28 3.76 6.22 15.42
C THR A 28 4.55 4.91 15.39
N GLU A 29 4.11 3.88 16.13
CA GLU A 29 4.74 2.55 16.15
C GLU A 29 4.53 1.78 14.84
N HIS A 30 3.32 1.85 14.28
CA HIS A 30 2.97 1.17 13.02
C HIS A 30 3.20 2.03 11.77
N ALA A 31 3.80 3.21 11.92
CA ALA A 31 4.08 4.13 10.83
C ALA A 31 5.58 4.14 10.48
N HIS A 32 5.88 3.95 9.19
CA HIS A 32 7.22 4.12 8.64
C HIS A 32 7.26 5.41 7.81
N ALA A 33 8.18 6.31 8.17
CA ALA A 33 8.45 7.52 7.41
C ALA A 33 9.74 7.35 6.60
N THR A 34 9.64 7.49 5.28
CA THR A 34 10.78 7.47 4.36
C THR A 34 10.90 8.78 3.57
N ALA A 35 12.10 9.05 3.07
CA ALA A 35 12.33 10.13 2.12
C ALA A 35 12.01 9.64 0.70
N GLU A 36 11.25 10.42 -0.05
CA GLU A 36 10.87 10.12 -1.43
C GLU A 36 11.27 11.29 -2.34
N LEU A 37 11.98 10.98 -3.42
CA LEU A 37 12.28 11.97 -4.46
C LEU A 37 10.98 12.35 -5.19
N VAL A 38 10.71 13.65 -5.27
CA VAL A 38 9.54 14.16 -5.99
C VAL A 38 9.94 14.50 -7.41
N THR A 39 9.28 13.90 -8.39
CA THR A 39 9.39 14.30 -9.78
C THR A 39 8.15 15.08 -10.20
N ARG A 40 8.34 16.07 -11.07
CA ARG A 40 7.24 16.80 -11.72
C ARG A 40 7.51 16.93 -13.21
N ASN A 41 6.44 17.11 -13.98
CA ASN A 41 6.56 17.45 -15.39
C ASN A 41 7.21 18.83 -15.53
N ALA A 42 8.19 18.93 -16.41
CA ALA A 42 8.92 20.16 -16.73
C ALA A 42 9.05 20.28 -18.25
N GLY A 43 8.07 20.95 -18.86
CA GLY A 43 7.96 21.03 -20.33
C GLY A 43 7.75 19.64 -20.94
N LEU A 44 8.68 19.24 -21.81
CA LEU A 44 8.66 17.92 -22.49
C LEU A 44 9.35 16.80 -21.68
N GLY A 45 9.83 17.06 -20.46
CA GLY A 45 10.55 16.09 -19.64
C GLY A 45 10.09 16.02 -18.17
N LEU A 46 10.81 15.22 -17.37
CA LEU A 46 10.65 15.14 -15.92
C LEU A 46 11.79 15.88 -15.23
N ALA A 47 11.47 16.61 -14.16
CA ALA A 47 12.45 17.22 -13.27
C ALA A 47 12.27 16.68 -11.85
N THR A 48 13.37 16.23 -11.24
CA THR A 48 13.43 15.87 -9.82
C THR A 48 13.63 17.13 -8.99
N LEU A 49 12.82 17.32 -7.95
CA LEU A 49 12.97 18.43 -7.01
C LEU A 49 14.21 18.24 -6.13
N PRO A 50 14.87 19.33 -5.70
CA PRO A 50 16.12 19.26 -4.95
C PRO A 50 15.97 18.72 -3.53
N LEU A 51 14.78 18.80 -2.95
CA LEU A 51 14.48 18.31 -1.60
C LEU A 51 13.55 17.09 -1.68
N PRO A 52 13.86 15.99 -0.98
CA PRO A 52 12.94 14.87 -0.87
C PRO A 52 11.72 15.25 -0.03
N ALA A 53 10.56 14.69 -0.39
CA ALA A 53 9.38 14.76 0.45
C ALA A 53 9.37 13.62 1.48
N ARG A 54 8.54 13.76 2.51
CA ARG A 54 8.23 12.66 3.43
C ARG A 54 7.14 11.77 2.81
N ARG A 55 7.31 10.46 2.94
CA ARG A 55 6.32 9.45 2.60
C ARG A 55 6.06 8.59 3.83
N ILE A 56 4.80 8.42 4.20
CA ILE A 56 4.41 7.58 5.35
C ILE A 56 3.65 6.34 4.85
N THR A 57 4.04 5.16 5.33
CA THR A 57 3.37 3.88 5.08
C THR A 57 3.13 3.11 6.38
N CYS A 58 2.17 2.20 6.39
CA CYS A 58 2.05 1.20 7.47
C CYS A 58 3.15 0.13 7.31
N THR A 59 3.44 -0.62 8.38
CA THR A 59 4.45 -1.71 8.39
C THR A 59 4.25 -2.69 7.23
N THR A 60 3.02 -3.16 7.00
CA THR A 60 2.72 -4.08 5.89
C THR A 60 3.12 -3.54 4.51
N CYS A 61 2.78 -2.27 4.20
CA CYS A 61 3.12 -1.67 2.92
C CYS A 61 4.61 -1.33 2.82
N TYR A 62 5.21 -0.89 3.93
CA TYR A 62 6.65 -0.67 4.00
C TYR A 62 7.40 -1.97 3.69
N ASP A 63 7.05 -3.07 4.36
CA ASP A 63 7.66 -4.37 4.12
C ASP A 63 7.45 -4.82 2.68
N ALA A 64 6.24 -4.70 2.12
CA ALA A 64 5.99 -5.06 0.73
C ALA A 64 6.92 -4.32 -0.25
N GLU A 65 7.13 -3.02 -0.06
CA GLU A 65 7.99 -2.19 -0.91
C GLU A 65 9.48 -2.49 -0.75
N HIS A 66 9.89 -2.90 0.45
CA HIS A 66 11.29 -3.21 0.77
C HIS A 66 11.60 -4.72 0.69
N SER A 67 10.58 -5.57 0.48
CA SER A 67 10.69 -7.03 0.33
C SER A 67 11.33 -7.47 -0.99
N GLY A 68 11.59 -6.52 -1.89
CA GLY A 68 12.71 -6.58 -2.81
C GLY A 68 12.40 -6.25 -4.27
N ASN A 69 13.49 -5.91 -4.96
CA ASN A 69 13.77 -6.36 -6.32
C ASN A 69 13.64 -7.89 -6.43
N ARG A 70 12.41 -8.41 -6.40
CA ARG A 70 12.06 -9.67 -7.04
C ARG A 70 11.21 -9.31 -8.23
N THR A 71 11.92 -9.11 -9.34
CA THR A 71 11.48 -9.23 -10.72
C THR A 71 9.98 -9.45 -10.86
N THR A 72 9.29 -8.42 -11.34
CA THR A 72 8.05 -8.48 -12.11
C THR A 72 7.59 -9.90 -12.46
N SER A 73 6.80 -10.52 -11.59
CA SER A 73 5.93 -11.61 -12.00
C SER A 73 4.62 -11.00 -12.46
N THR A 74 4.61 -10.62 -13.75
CA THR A 74 3.40 -10.51 -14.58
C THR A 74 2.77 -11.90 -14.70
N ALA A 75 2.26 -12.45 -13.59
CA ALA A 75 1.41 -13.61 -13.65
C ALA A 75 -0.02 -13.10 -13.90
N PRO A 76 -0.64 -13.39 -15.05
CA PRO A 76 -2.02 -12.98 -15.31
C PRO A 76 -2.95 -13.67 -14.28
N ARG A 77 -3.87 -12.88 -13.72
CA ARG A 77 -4.89 -13.34 -12.76
C ARG A 77 -5.59 -14.59 -13.33
N PRO A 78 -5.72 -15.70 -12.57
CA PRO A 78 -6.51 -16.83 -13.02
C PRO A 78 -7.95 -16.36 -13.23
N ARG A 79 -8.44 -16.50 -14.47
CA ARG A 79 -9.85 -16.26 -14.77
C ARG A 79 -10.63 -17.38 -14.11
N HIS A 80 -11.28 -17.09 -12.98
CA HIS A 80 -12.32 -17.97 -12.46
C HIS A 80 -13.39 -18.12 -13.53
N ARG A 81 -13.44 -19.30 -14.16
CA ARG A 81 -14.56 -19.70 -15.02
C ARG A 81 -15.72 -20.02 -14.07
N PRO A 82 -16.87 -19.32 -14.16
CA PRO A 82 -18.03 -19.76 -13.40
C PRO A 82 -18.38 -21.18 -13.87
N ALA A 83 -18.48 -22.10 -12.91
CA ALA A 83 -18.95 -23.44 -13.18
C ALA A 83 -20.38 -23.36 -13.70
N ASP A 84 -20.61 -23.95 -14.87
CA ASP A 84 -21.92 -24.09 -15.48
C ASP A 84 -22.89 -24.74 -14.48
N LEU A 85 -23.92 -24.01 -14.08
CA LEU A 85 -25.10 -24.53 -13.40
C LEU A 85 -25.95 -25.30 -14.41
N THR A 86 -25.54 -26.51 -14.79
CA THR A 86 -26.47 -27.50 -15.35
C THR A 86 -27.13 -28.24 -14.20
N GLY A 87 -28.16 -27.60 -13.65
CA GLY A 87 -29.14 -28.24 -12.79
C GLY A 87 -29.96 -29.25 -13.58
N ASP A 88 -29.80 -30.50 -13.17
CA ASP A 88 -30.51 -31.71 -13.58
C ASP A 88 -32.04 -31.52 -13.46
N ARG A 89 -32.76 -31.72 -14.57
CA ARG A 89 -34.23 -31.71 -14.61
C ARG A 89 -34.72 -33.11 -14.21
N ARG A 90 -35.40 -33.20 -13.07
CA ARG A 90 -36.34 -34.28 -12.76
C ARG A 90 -37.76 -33.73 -12.69
#